data_AF-A0A1V2YEL6-F1
#
_entry.id   AF-A0A1V2YEL6-F1
#
_cell.length_a   1.000
_cell.length_b   1.000
_cell.length_c   1.000
_cell.angle_alpha   90.00
_cell.angle_beta   90.00
_cell.angle_gamma   90.00
#
_symmetry.space_group_name_H-M   'P 1'
#
loop_
_entity.id
_entity.type
_entity.pdbx_description
1 polymer ?
#
loop_
_entity_poly.entity_id
_entity_poly.type
_entity_poly.pdbx_seq_one_letter_code
_entity_poly.pdbx_strand_id
1 'polypeptide(L)'
;MNIEIQILQYLESIRNPILDFFMETLTMLAENTFILAILTIIYWCLNKKIAIKMSWIVLFNGVLNGMLKNMINKPRPFEYGIIKPLHLETATSSAFPSGHTQTATAFWGSAIIIFQNKKVWILGVLMSIIIAVTRLYLGVHWPSDVIGGLLAGILGVALANKLLNSNIGFEKLHIIAISGALILVYLMPVDDDFVNTVSALFGLIIGQYFEERYINFNPIAERNIQIKKVIIGLIGLVIIYFIFEKLVIISKITQMCKYILLMLWITLVAPYFFKKYCMPK
;
A
#
# COMPACT_ATOMS: atom_id res chain seq x y z
N MET A 1 -23.49 11.26 14.56
CA MET A 1 -23.98 11.52 13.20
C MET A 1 -24.07 13.02 12.89
N ASN A 2 -24.85 13.83 13.62
CA ASN A 2 -24.99 15.27 13.30
C ASN A 2 -23.66 16.05 13.26
N ILE A 3 -22.74 15.81 14.20
CA ILE A 3 -21.44 16.50 14.23
C ILE A 3 -20.57 16.12 13.02
N GLU A 4 -20.57 14.85 12.62
CA GLU A 4 -19.77 14.41 11.47
C GLU A 4 -20.25 15.05 10.17
N ILE A 5 -21.58 15.14 10.00
CA ILE A 5 -22.20 15.83 8.87
C ILE A 5 -21.82 17.31 8.87
N GLN A 6 -21.90 17.98 10.01
CA GLN A 6 -21.51 19.40 10.14
C GLN A 6 -20.05 19.62 9.77
N ILE A 7 -19.13 18.74 10.20
CA ILE A 7 -17.71 18.81 9.82
C ILE A 7 -17.56 18.70 8.31
N LEU A 8 -18.21 17.70 7.69
CA LEU A 8 -18.11 17.47 6.25
C LEU A 8 -18.70 18.63 5.43
N GLN A 9 -19.88 19.13 5.82
CA GLN A 9 -20.52 20.26 5.15
C GLN A 9 -19.75 21.57 5.32
N TYR A 10 -19.09 21.76 6.47
CA TYR A 10 -18.16 22.87 6.65
C TYR A 10 -16.94 22.76 5.73
N LEU A 11 -16.35 21.56 5.61
CA LEU A 11 -15.23 21.35 4.69
C LEU A 11 -15.66 21.52 3.23
N GLU A 12 -16.89 21.16 2.88
CA GLU A 12 -17.47 21.41 1.57
C GLU A 12 -17.65 22.91 1.29
N SER A 13 -18.07 23.71 2.27
CA SER A 13 -18.36 25.14 2.08
C SER A 13 -17.11 26.00 1.85
N ILE A 14 -15.92 25.54 2.27
CA ILE A 14 -14.65 26.23 2.05
C ILE A 14 -13.94 25.82 0.74
N ARG A 15 -14.55 24.90 -0.04
CA ARG A 15 -13.94 24.38 -1.27
C ARG A 15 -13.74 25.45 -2.32
N ASN A 16 -12.61 25.36 -3.01
CA ASN A 16 -12.26 26.21 -4.14
C ASN A 16 -11.18 25.50 -4.99
N PRO A 17 -11.00 25.89 -6.27
CA PRO A 17 -10.11 25.16 -7.18
C PRO A 17 -8.66 25.01 -6.70
N ILE A 18 -8.14 25.99 -5.95
CA ILE A 18 -6.76 25.94 -5.42
C ILE A 18 -6.66 24.92 -4.29
N LEU A 19 -7.61 24.96 -3.37
CA LEU A 19 -7.64 24.03 -2.23
C LEU A 19 -7.97 22.60 -2.68
N ASP A 20 -8.85 22.44 -3.66
CA ASP A 20 -9.18 21.14 -4.27
C ASP A 20 -7.92 20.51 -4.88
N PHE A 21 -7.20 21.26 -5.73
CA PHE A 21 -5.94 20.80 -6.31
C PHE A 21 -4.91 20.37 -5.25
N PHE A 22 -4.78 21.16 -4.17
CA PHE A 22 -3.85 20.84 -3.09
C PHE A 22 -4.24 19.57 -2.33
N MET A 23 -5.53 19.43 -2.00
CA MET A 23 -6.05 18.27 -1.25
C MET A 23 -5.99 16.99 -2.08
N GLU A 24 -6.29 17.06 -3.38
CA GLU A 24 -6.14 15.95 -4.32
C GLU A 24 -4.66 15.53 -4.45
N THR A 25 -3.77 16.49 -4.70
CA THR A 25 -2.33 16.22 -4.83
C THR A 25 -1.76 15.60 -3.55
N LEU A 26 -2.15 16.11 -2.39
CA LEU A 26 -1.71 15.55 -1.12
C LEU A 26 -2.24 14.13 -0.90
N THR A 27 -3.53 13.87 -1.18
CA THR A 27 -4.08 12.52 -0.97
C THR A 27 -3.38 11.48 -1.85
N MET A 28 -2.86 11.88 -3.03
CA MET A 28 -2.10 10.98 -3.90
C MET A 28 -0.83 10.42 -3.24
N LEU A 29 -0.27 11.11 -2.26
CA LEU A 29 0.91 10.62 -1.51
C LEU A 29 0.61 9.35 -0.70
N ALA A 30 -0.66 9.05 -0.46
CA ALA A 30 -1.11 7.84 0.22
C ALA A 30 -1.70 6.79 -0.74
N GLU A 31 -1.62 7.01 -2.06
CA GLU A 31 -2.02 6.02 -3.05
C GLU A 31 -1.13 4.79 -3.01
N ASN A 32 -1.73 3.61 -3.15
CA ASN A 32 -1.00 2.34 -3.10
C ASN A 32 0.07 2.27 -4.20
N THR A 33 -0.21 2.79 -5.39
CA THR A 33 0.74 2.85 -6.51
C THR A 33 1.92 3.77 -6.22
N PHE A 34 1.67 4.94 -5.61
CA PHE A 34 2.71 5.90 -5.25
C PHE A 34 3.62 5.35 -4.15
N ILE A 35 3.04 4.78 -3.09
CA ILE A 35 3.80 4.14 -2.01
C ILE A 35 4.62 2.96 -2.53
N LEU A 36 4.04 2.11 -3.39
CA LEU A 36 4.74 0.99 -4.00
C LEU A 36 5.92 1.47 -4.87
N ALA A 37 5.77 2.56 -5.61
CA ALA A 37 6.86 3.13 -6.40
C ALA A 37 8.03 3.59 -5.53
N ILE A 38 7.75 4.29 -4.42
CA ILE A 38 8.78 4.69 -3.44
C ILE A 38 9.49 3.46 -2.87
N LEU A 39 8.73 2.47 -2.39
CA LEU A 39 9.29 1.26 -1.80
C LEU A 39 10.12 0.45 -2.80
N THR A 40 9.70 0.41 -4.06
CA THR A 40 10.43 -0.23 -5.17
C THR A 40 11.77 0.45 -5.42
N ILE A 41 11.81 1.79 -5.42
CA ILE A 41 13.05 2.56 -5.57
C ILE A 41 13.99 2.30 -4.38
N ILE A 42 13.47 2.31 -3.15
CA ILE A 42 14.27 2.00 -1.95
C ILE A 42 14.82 0.57 -2.07
N TYR A 43 14.01 -0.38 -2.53
CA TYR A 43 14.40 -1.79 -2.70
C TYR A 43 15.52 -1.96 -3.73
N TRP A 44 15.39 -1.35 -4.91
CA TRP A 44 16.35 -1.49 -6.00
C TRP A 44 17.63 -0.69 -5.82
N CYS A 45 17.56 0.46 -5.15
CA CYS A 45 18.64 1.44 -5.20
C CYS A 45 19.32 1.73 -3.86
N LEU A 46 18.61 1.54 -2.73
CA LEU A 46 19.09 2.02 -1.43
C LEU A 46 19.33 0.87 -0.46
N ASN A 47 18.26 0.26 0.04
CA ASN A 47 18.34 -0.78 1.07
C ASN A 47 17.14 -1.72 0.97
N LYS A 48 17.41 -2.93 0.45
CA LYS A 48 16.38 -3.95 0.26
C LYS A 48 15.73 -4.41 1.57
N LYS A 49 16.47 -4.47 2.67
CA LYS A 49 15.94 -4.90 3.98
C LYS A 49 14.96 -3.88 4.54
N ILE A 50 15.27 -2.59 4.42
CA ILE A 50 14.36 -1.51 4.83
C ILE A 50 13.11 -1.55 3.96
N ALA A 51 13.26 -1.63 2.64
CA ALA A 51 12.12 -1.65 1.72
C ALA A 51 11.19 -2.85 1.95
N ILE A 52 11.74 -4.06 2.13
CA ILE A 52 10.96 -5.26 2.47
C ILE A 52 10.20 -5.03 3.77
N LYS A 53 10.88 -4.57 4.84
CA LYS A 53 10.25 -4.37 6.15
C LYS A 53 9.10 -3.37 6.08
N MET A 54 9.29 -2.25 5.37
CA MET A 54 8.24 -1.26 5.16
C MET A 54 7.10 -1.82 4.30
N SER A 55 7.41 -2.53 3.21
CA SER A 55 6.41 -3.14 2.32
C SER A 55 5.56 -4.17 3.06
N TRP A 56 6.18 -5.00 3.90
CA TRP A 56 5.49 -5.95 4.77
C TRP A 56 4.50 -5.25 5.68
N ILE A 57 4.93 -4.21 6.40
CA ILE A 57 4.08 -3.47 7.34
C ILE A 57 2.91 -2.78 6.62
N VAL A 58 3.16 -2.18 5.45
CA VAL A 58 2.12 -1.51 4.65
C VAL A 58 1.10 -2.51 4.13
N LEU A 59 1.54 -3.60 3.50
CA LEU A 59 0.63 -4.61 2.94
C LEU A 59 -0.13 -5.35 4.04
N PHE A 60 0.51 -5.67 5.17
CA PHE A 60 -0.18 -6.23 6.33
C PHE A 60 -1.29 -5.31 6.84
N ASN A 61 -1.03 -3.99 6.89
CA ASN A 61 -2.07 -3.02 7.22
C ASN A 61 -3.20 -2.98 6.18
N GLY A 62 -2.87 -3.09 4.89
CA GLY A 62 -3.88 -3.18 3.85
C GLY A 62 -4.75 -4.45 3.98
N VAL A 63 -4.16 -5.59 4.38
CA VAL A 63 -4.93 -6.81 4.70
C VAL A 63 -5.89 -6.55 5.86
N LEU A 64 -5.43 -5.95 6.96
CA LEU A 64 -6.30 -5.58 8.08
C LEU A 64 -7.41 -4.61 7.66
N ASN A 65 -7.10 -3.63 6.82
CA ASN A 65 -8.05 -2.66 6.29
C ASN A 65 -9.15 -3.37 5.47
N GLY A 66 -8.75 -4.23 4.52
CA GLY A 66 -9.68 -5.01 3.71
C GLY A 66 -10.55 -5.94 4.56
N MET A 67 -9.98 -6.61 5.56
CA MET A 67 -10.77 -7.43 6.50
C MET A 67 -11.85 -6.61 7.19
N LEU A 68 -11.49 -5.47 7.80
CA LEU A 68 -12.43 -4.61 8.51
C LEU A 68 -13.50 -4.03 7.57
N LYS A 69 -13.11 -3.61 6.35
CA LYS A 69 -14.03 -3.09 5.33
C LYS A 69 -15.10 -4.11 4.94
N ASN A 70 -14.71 -5.35 4.67
CA ASN A 70 -15.64 -6.43 4.30
C ASN A 70 -16.52 -6.87 5.48
N MET A 71 -16.02 -6.80 6.72
CA MET A 71 -16.80 -7.15 7.91
C MET A 71 -17.84 -6.08 8.28
N ILE A 72 -17.48 -4.80 8.16
CA ILE A 72 -18.32 -3.69 8.62
C ILE A 72 -19.22 -3.15 7.51
N ASN A 73 -18.75 -3.15 6.27
CA ASN A 73 -19.48 -2.70 5.07
C ASN A 73 -20.24 -1.37 5.27
N LYS A 74 -19.54 -0.35 5.81
CA LYS A 74 -20.14 0.95 6.14
C LYS A 74 -20.31 1.78 4.85
N PRO A 75 -21.49 2.37 4.60
CA PRO A 75 -21.70 3.30 3.49
C PRO A 75 -20.97 4.63 3.68
N ARG A 76 -20.55 5.24 2.57
CA ARG A 76 -19.82 6.52 2.54
C ARG A 76 -20.76 7.72 2.69
N PRO A 77 -20.23 8.90 3.10
CA PRO A 77 -21.06 10.11 3.25
C PRO A 77 -21.82 10.49 1.98
N PHE A 78 -21.17 10.47 0.83
CA PHE A 78 -21.80 10.88 -0.43
C PHE A 78 -22.94 9.95 -0.89
N GLU A 79 -22.96 8.69 -0.43
CA GLU A 79 -24.05 7.75 -0.75
C GLU A 79 -25.39 8.18 -0.12
N TYR A 80 -25.34 9.00 0.93
CA TYR A 80 -26.51 9.61 1.55
C TYR A 80 -26.92 10.95 0.92
N GLY A 81 -26.18 11.43 -0.10
CA GLY A 81 -26.47 12.71 -0.76
C GLY A 81 -26.21 13.95 0.10
N ILE A 82 -25.47 13.82 1.20
CA ILE A 82 -25.21 14.90 2.17
C ILE A 82 -24.00 15.77 1.84
N ILE A 83 -23.15 15.33 0.90
CA ILE A 83 -21.92 15.99 0.45
C ILE A 83 -21.61 15.60 -0.99
N LYS A 84 -21.11 16.54 -1.80
CA LYS A 84 -20.57 16.23 -3.13
C LYS A 84 -19.17 15.62 -2.98
N PRO A 85 -18.90 14.42 -3.51
CA PRO A 85 -17.56 13.84 -3.44
C PRO A 85 -16.63 14.45 -4.51
N LEU A 86 -15.34 14.48 -4.19
CA LEU A 86 -14.24 14.73 -5.13
C LEU A 86 -13.36 13.48 -5.20
N HIS A 87 -12.73 13.24 -6.36
CA HIS A 87 -11.77 12.14 -6.55
C HIS A 87 -12.32 10.74 -6.21
N LEU A 88 -13.54 10.47 -6.70
CA LEU A 88 -14.32 9.25 -6.43
C LEU A 88 -13.63 7.95 -6.84
N GLU A 89 -12.76 8.00 -7.84
CA GLU A 89 -11.95 6.87 -8.32
C GLU A 89 -11.08 6.23 -7.22
N THR A 90 -10.85 6.95 -6.12
CA THR A 90 -10.10 6.46 -4.95
C THR A 90 -10.99 5.86 -3.85
N ALA A 91 -12.30 5.82 -4.08
CA ALA A 91 -13.32 5.37 -3.13
C ALA A 91 -13.96 4.03 -3.54
N THR A 92 -13.12 3.05 -3.88
CA THR A 92 -13.48 1.74 -4.50
C THR A 92 -14.11 0.71 -3.55
N SER A 93 -13.98 0.90 -2.24
CA SER A 93 -14.44 -0.05 -1.21
C SER A 93 -15.21 0.65 -0.07
N SER A 94 -15.79 -0.12 0.86
CA SER A 94 -16.53 0.33 2.05
C SER A 94 -15.85 1.48 2.83
N ALA A 95 -16.62 2.34 3.49
CA ALA A 95 -16.12 3.58 4.10
C ALA A 95 -15.16 3.33 5.28
N PHE A 96 -15.43 2.36 6.14
CA PHE A 96 -14.69 2.17 7.39
C PHE A 96 -13.76 0.94 7.34
N PRO A 97 -12.49 1.07 7.80
CA PRO A 97 -11.77 2.31 8.08
C PRO A 97 -11.19 2.95 6.80
N SER A 98 -10.79 4.22 6.87
CA SER A 98 -10.18 4.93 5.74
C SER A 98 -8.88 4.29 5.27
N GLY A 99 -8.86 3.86 4.00
CA GLY A 99 -7.71 3.18 3.36
C GLY A 99 -6.48 4.08 3.27
N HIS A 100 -6.57 5.24 2.61
CA HIS A 100 -5.48 6.22 2.51
C HIS A 100 -4.92 6.63 3.86
N THR A 101 -5.79 6.87 4.84
CA THR A 101 -5.35 7.24 6.19
C THR A 101 -4.56 6.11 6.83
N GLN A 102 -5.04 4.87 6.71
CA GLN A 102 -4.35 3.70 7.25
C GLN A 102 -3.03 3.42 6.51
N THR A 103 -2.99 3.54 5.17
CA THR A 103 -1.79 3.38 4.35
C THR A 103 -0.73 4.42 4.70
N ALA A 104 -1.11 5.70 4.81
CA ALA A 104 -0.20 6.77 5.23
C ALA A 104 0.37 6.49 6.63
N THR A 105 -0.50 6.12 7.57
CA THR A 105 -0.10 5.77 8.94
C THR A 105 0.85 4.58 8.96
N ALA A 106 0.60 3.56 8.14
CA ALA A 106 1.44 2.37 8.05
C ALA A 106 2.82 2.68 7.44
N PHE A 107 2.86 3.44 6.35
CA PHE A 107 4.10 3.85 5.69
C PHE A 107 4.96 4.70 6.61
N TRP A 108 4.41 5.79 7.16
CA TRP A 108 5.13 6.67 8.05
C TRP A 108 5.46 6.03 9.40
N GLY A 109 4.54 5.24 9.96
CA GLY A 109 4.77 4.47 11.18
C GLY A 109 5.92 3.46 11.04
N SER A 110 6.02 2.80 9.87
CA SER A 110 7.15 1.92 9.58
C SER A 110 8.48 2.68 9.52
N ALA A 111 8.51 3.86 8.89
CA ALA A 111 9.69 4.72 8.83
C ALA A 111 10.11 5.19 10.24
N ILE A 112 9.14 5.55 11.10
CA ILE A 112 9.39 5.96 12.49
C ILE A 112 10.10 4.86 13.27
N ILE A 113 9.61 3.62 13.19
CA ILE A 113 10.20 2.48 13.91
C ILE A 113 11.60 2.15 13.39
N ILE A 114 11.83 2.28 12.08
CA ILE A 114 13.09 1.92 11.43
C ILE A 114 14.17 2.98 11.69
N PHE A 115 13.85 4.26 11.50
CA PHE A 115 14.85 5.33 11.57
C PHE A 115 15.02 5.92 12.97
N GLN A 116 14.02 5.76 13.86
CA GLN A 116 14.05 6.21 15.26
C GLN A 116 14.51 7.67 15.42
N ASN A 117 14.14 8.52 14.45
CA ASN A 117 14.61 9.89 14.34
C ASN A 117 13.47 10.87 14.64
N LYS A 118 13.73 11.88 15.47
CA LYS A 118 12.72 12.89 15.86
C LYS A 118 12.11 13.62 14.66
N LYS A 119 12.90 13.95 13.63
CA LYS A 119 12.40 14.62 12.42
C LYS A 119 11.47 13.70 11.63
N VAL A 120 11.82 12.42 11.51
CA VAL A 120 10.97 11.40 10.86
C VAL A 120 9.67 11.19 11.64
N TRP A 121 9.73 11.20 12.97
CA TRP A 121 8.53 11.15 13.82
C TRP A 121 7.59 12.32 13.59
N ILE A 122 8.11 13.56 13.65
CA ILE A 122 7.30 14.76 13.43
C ILE A 122 6.68 14.73 12.04
N LEU A 123 7.49 14.48 11.01
CA LEU A 123 7.02 14.41 9.63
C LEU A 123 5.97 13.32 9.43
N GLY A 124 6.20 12.13 9.99
CA GLY A 124 5.31 10.99 9.84
C GLY A 124 3.93 11.21 10.49
N VAL A 125 3.91 11.79 11.69
CA VAL A 125 2.65 12.14 12.37
C VAL A 125 1.90 13.22 11.59
N LEU A 126 2.59 14.29 11.18
CA LEU A 126 1.98 15.37 10.40
C LEU A 126 1.40 14.85 9.09
N MET A 127 2.15 14.06 8.33
CA MET A 127 1.67 13.53 7.06
C MET A 127 0.47 12.59 7.24
N SER A 128 0.45 11.76 8.28
CA SER A 128 -0.69 10.87 8.56
C SER A 128 -1.97 11.67 8.85
N ILE A 129 -1.85 12.77 9.61
CA ILE A 129 -2.97 13.68 9.92
C ILE A 129 -3.40 14.47 8.68
N ILE A 130 -2.45 15.01 7.90
CA ILE A 130 -2.75 15.74 6.66
C ILE A 130 -3.55 14.85 5.70
N ILE A 131 -3.12 13.61 5.49
CA ILE A 131 -3.85 12.65 4.66
C ILE A 131 -5.25 12.38 5.24
N ALA A 132 -5.38 12.18 6.55
CA ALA A 132 -6.70 12.03 7.19
C ALA A 132 -7.64 13.20 6.87
N VAL A 133 -7.15 14.44 6.98
CA VAL A 133 -7.93 15.65 6.67
C VAL A 133 -8.31 15.71 5.19
N THR A 134 -7.41 15.35 4.28
CA THR A 134 -7.72 15.33 2.83
C THR A 134 -8.92 14.43 2.52
N ARG A 135 -9.06 13.28 3.21
CA ARG A 135 -10.19 12.35 2.98
C ARG A 135 -11.54 12.90 3.44
N LEU A 136 -11.53 13.70 4.50
CA LEU A 136 -12.72 14.42 4.96
C LEU A 136 -13.07 15.56 3.99
N TYR A 137 -12.06 16.32 3.56
CA TYR A 137 -12.21 17.41 2.62
C TYR A 137 -12.80 16.94 1.28
N LEU A 138 -12.33 15.80 0.75
CA LEU A 138 -12.84 15.19 -0.47
C LEU A 138 -14.25 14.60 -0.31
N GLY A 139 -14.80 14.53 0.91
CA GLY A 139 -16.17 14.08 1.18
C GLY A 139 -16.39 12.58 1.02
N VAL A 140 -15.31 11.79 1.00
CA VAL A 140 -15.37 10.34 0.73
C VAL A 140 -15.35 9.48 2.00
N HIS A 141 -15.04 10.06 3.16
CA HIS A 141 -14.97 9.36 4.45
C HIS A 141 -15.61 10.17 5.56
N TRP A 142 -16.18 9.47 6.54
CA TRP A 142 -16.62 10.05 7.82
C TRP A 142 -15.41 10.36 8.73
N PRO A 143 -15.50 11.34 9.64
CA PRO A 143 -14.52 11.54 10.72
C PRO A 143 -14.19 10.26 11.50
N SER A 144 -15.18 9.42 11.81
CA SER A 144 -14.94 8.12 12.44
C SER A 144 -14.07 7.19 11.61
N ASP A 145 -14.18 7.25 10.28
CA ASP A 145 -13.44 6.36 9.38
C ASP A 145 -11.96 6.73 9.33
N VAL A 146 -11.64 8.02 9.36
CA VAL A 146 -10.25 8.49 9.38
C VAL A 146 -9.61 8.26 10.75
N ILE A 147 -10.37 8.44 11.85
CA ILE A 147 -9.90 8.06 13.19
C ILE A 147 -9.67 6.55 13.27
N GLY A 148 -10.60 5.75 12.76
CA GLY A 148 -10.47 4.30 12.64
C GLY A 148 -9.23 3.91 11.83
N GLY A 149 -8.97 4.60 10.71
CA GLY A 149 -7.79 4.39 9.87
C GLY A 149 -6.46 4.70 10.59
N LEU A 150 -6.41 5.80 11.36
CA LEU A 150 -5.25 6.14 12.19
C LEU A 150 -4.99 5.06 13.25
N LEU A 151 -6.03 4.67 13.99
CA LEU A 151 -5.92 3.68 15.08
C LEU A 151 -5.56 2.28 14.53
N ALA A 152 -6.26 1.83 13.50
CA ALA A 152 -5.97 0.56 12.83
C ALA A 152 -4.55 0.56 12.22
N GLY A 153 -4.12 1.69 11.66
CA GLY A 153 -2.76 1.89 11.15
C GLY A 153 -1.69 1.74 12.23
N ILE A 154 -1.84 2.44 13.36
CA ILE A 154 -0.91 2.36 14.50
C ILE A 154 -0.84 0.94 15.06
N LEU A 155 -2.00 0.32 15.31
CA LEU A 155 -2.08 -1.04 15.84
C LEU A 155 -1.50 -2.06 14.86
N GLY A 156 -1.82 -1.92 13.56
CA GLY A 156 -1.30 -2.77 12.50
C GLY A 156 0.21 -2.67 12.35
N VAL A 157 0.79 -1.47 12.45
CA VAL A 157 2.25 -1.26 12.49
C VAL A 157 2.89 -1.98 13.67
N ALA A 158 2.34 -1.81 14.87
CA ALA A 158 2.87 -2.46 16.08
C ALA A 158 2.81 -3.98 15.97
N LEU A 159 1.68 -4.52 15.50
CA LEU A 159 1.47 -5.96 15.32
C LEU A 159 2.40 -6.51 14.23
N ALA A 160 2.48 -5.88 13.07
CA ALA A 160 3.36 -6.29 11.97
C ALA A 160 4.83 -6.31 12.40
N ASN A 161 5.29 -5.28 13.11
CA ASN A 161 6.67 -5.23 13.62
C ASN A 161 6.92 -6.31 14.69
N LYS A 162 5.95 -6.61 15.56
CA LYS A 162 6.05 -7.70 16.54
C LYS A 162 6.15 -9.06 15.84
N LEU A 163 5.33 -9.30 14.81
CA LEU A 163 5.37 -10.53 14.02
C LEU A 163 6.74 -10.69 13.35
N LEU A 164 7.26 -9.63 12.71
CA LEU A 164 8.57 -9.61 12.05
C LEU A 164 9.74 -9.94 12.98
N ASN A 165 9.68 -9.50 14.24
CA ASN A 165 10.76 -9.72 15.20
C ASN A 165 10.58 -11.02 16.02
N SER A 166 9.57 -11.83 15.72
CA SER A 166 9.34 -13.08 16.46
C SER A 166 10.34 -14.17 16.03
N ASN A 167 10.81 -14.99 16.97
CA ASN A 167 11.76 -16.09 16.73
C ASN A 167 11.13 -17.31 16.03
N ILE A 168 9.86 -17.23 15.64
CA ILE A 168 9.18 -18.28 14.88
C ILE A 168 9.76 -18.25 13.47
N GLY A 169 9.99 -19.40 12.83
CA GLY A 169 10.54 -19.51 11.47
C GLY A 169 9.74 -18.71 10.43
N PHE A 170 10.02 -17.41 10.39
CA PHE A 170 9.13 -16.36 9.91
C PHE A 170 8.77 -16.62 8.45
N GLU A 171 9.75 -16.95 7.62
CA GLU A 171 9.53 -17.22 6.20
C GLU A 171 8.49 -18.33 5.92
N LYS A 172 8.63 -19.50 6.57
CA LYS A 172 7.74 -20.65 6.28
C LYS A 172 6.32 -20.44 6.80
N LEU A 173 6.18 -19.92 8.03
CA LEU A 173 4.86 -19.69 8.63
C LEU A 173 4.09 -18.63 7.84
N HIS A 174 4.76 -17.56 7.39
CA HIS A 174 4.11 -16.50 6.62
C HIS A 174 3.66 -16.99 5.26
N ILE A 175 4.48 -17.78 4.55
CA ILE A 175 4.08 -18.42 3.29
C ILE A 175 2.81 -19.25 3.49
N ILE A 176 2.75 -20.09 4.52
CA ILE A 176 1.58 -20.93 4.79
C ILE A 176 0.36 -20.06 5.12
N ALA A 177 0.51 -19.09 6.02
CA ALA A 177 -0.57 -18.21 6.44
C ALA A 177 -1.14 -17.40 5.27
N ILE A 178 -0.28 -16.82 4.43
CA ILE A 178 -0.71 -16.02 3.30
C ILE A 178 -1.30 -16.88 2.17
N SER A 179 -0.85 -18.12 2.03
CA SER A 179 -1.45 -19.09 1.09
C SER A 179 -2.88 -19.42 1.51
N GLY A 180 -3.09 -19.63 2.81
CA GLY A 180 -4.44 -19.78 3.37
C GLY A 180 -5.31 -18.55 3.13
N ALA A 181 -4.76 -17.35 3.36
CA ALA A 181 -5.47 -16.10 3.09
C ALA A 181 -5.84 -15.93 1.60
N LEU A 182 -4.96 -16.32 0.66
CA LEU A 182 -5.27 -16.30 -0.77
C LEU A 182 -6.44 -17.22 -1.12
N ILE A 183 -6.47 -18.42 -0.56
CA ILE A 183 -7.56 -19.38 -0.79
C ILE A 183 -8.86 -18.81 -0.22
N LEU A 184 -8.84 -18.29 1.00
CA LEU A 184 -10.03 -17.67 1.62
C LEU A 184 -10.55 -16.49 0.79
N VAL A 185 -9.65 -15.59 0.39
CA VAL A 185 -9.99 -14.44 -0.45
C VAL A 185 -10.57 -14.92 -1.77
N TYR A 186 -10.03 -15.95 -2.43
CA TYR A 186 -10.59 -16.50 -3.66
C TYR A 186 -12.03 -16.98 -3.47
N LEU A 187 -12.29 -17.74 -2.40
CA LEU A 187 -13.59 -18.37 -2.13
C LEU A 187 -14.66 -17.39 -1.63
N MET A 188 -14.28 -16.32 -0.94
CA MET A 188 -15.23 -15.38 -0.33
C MET A 188 -15.58 -14.22 -1.27
N PRO A 189 -16.81 -13.69 -1.23
CA PRO A 189 -17.21 -12.50 -1.99
C PRO A 189 -16.67 -11.24 -1.29
N VAL A 190 -15.38 -10.97 -1.48
CA VAL A 190 -14.68 -9.81 -0.91
C VAL A 190 -14.35 -8.78 -1.99
N ASP A 191 -14.13 -7.54 -1.57
CA ASP A 191 -13.78 -6.44 -2.47
C ASP A 191 -12.40 -6.62 -3.15
N ASP A 192 -12.26 -5.96 -4.29
CA ASP A 192 -11.08 -6.04 -5.16
C ASP A 192 -9.80 -5.51 -4.50
N ASP A 193 -9.89 -4.49 -3.65
CA ASP A 193 -8.73 -3.94 -2.94
C ASP A 193 -8.14 -4.98 -1.98
N PHE A 194 -9.01 -5.75 -1.32
CA PHE A 194 -8.59 -6.85 -0.46
C PHE A 194 -7.93 -7.98 -1.25
N VAL A 195 -8.49 -8.35 -2.41
CA VAL A 195 -7.88 -9.33 -3.33
C VAL A 195 -6.48 -8.89 -3.76
N ASN A 196 -6.36 -7.63 -4.20
CA ASN A 196 -5.11 -7.03 -4.67
C ASN A 196 -4.04 -7.07 -3.58
N THR A 197 -4.42 -6.70 -2.35
CA THR A 197 -3.48 -6.57 -1.24
C THR A 197 -2.96 -7.91 -0.76
N VAL A 198 -3.83 -8.93 -0.60
CA VAL A 198 -3.41 -10.28 -0.19
C VAL A 198 -2.52 -10.91 -1.28
N SER A 199 -2.86 -10.69 -2.54
CA SER A 199 -2.05 -11.14 -3.70
C SER A 199 -0.68 -10.48 -3.75
N ALA A 200 -0.61 -9.17 -3.53
CA ALA A 200 0.66 -8.45 -3.45
C ALA A 200 1.50 -8.93 -2.25
N LEU A 201 0.89 -9.15 -1.09
CA LEU A 201 1.61 -9.64 0.10
C LEU A 201 2.19 -11.03 -0.12
N PHE A 202 1.44 -11.92 -0.78
CA PHE A 202 1.95 -13.22 -1.18
C PHE A 202 3.14 -13.12 -2.12
N GLY A 203 3.02 -12.32 -3.19
CA GLY A 203 4.11 -12.10 -4.14
C GLY A 203 5.35 -11.48 -3.49
N LEU A 204 5.17 -10.58 -2.51
CA LEU A 204 6.28 -10.02 -1.73
C LEU A 204 7.03 -11.11 -0.96
N ILE A 205 6.32 -11.94 -0.17
CA ILE A 205 6.95 -12.98 0.66
C ILE A 205 7.70 -13.98 -0.22
N ILE A 206 7.02 -14.50 -1.24
CA ILE A 206 7.60 -15.52 -2.12
C ILE A 206 8.80 -14.94 -2.88
N GLY A 207 8.67 -13.74 -3.44
CA GLY A 207 9.75 -13.12 -4.18
C GLY A 207 10.96 -12.81 -3.31
N GLN A 208 10.75 -12.32 -2.08
CA GLN A 208 11.83 -12.16 -1.10
C GLN A 208 12.50 -13.49 -0.78
N TYR A 209 11.72 -14.53 -0.47
CA TYR A 209 12.24 -15.85 -0.11
C TYR A 209 13.20 -16.41 -1.16
N PHE A 210 12.79 -16.34 -2.44
CA PHE A 210 13.62 -16.80 -3.54
C PHE A 210 14.80 -15.85 -3.83
N GLU A 211 14.62 -14.54 -3.69
CA GLU A 211 15.69 -13.57 -3.90
C GLU A 211 16.84 -13.79 -2.91
N GLU A 212 16.53 -13.89 -1.62
CA GLU A 212 17.54 -14.05 -0.58
C GLU A 212 18.30 -15.38 -0.70
N ARG A 213 17.62 -16.45 -1.15
CA ARG A 213 18.20 -17.79 -1.23
C ARG A 213 19.01 -18.05 -2.50
N TYR A 214 18.59 -17.49 -3.64
CA TYR A 214 19.16 -17.84 -4.94
C TYR A 214 19.83 -16.68 -5.66
N ILE A 215 19.43 -15.43 -5.40
CA ILE A 215 19.98 -14.26 -6.09
C ILE A 215 20.98 -13.54 -5.20
N ASN A 216 20.63 -13.23 -3.95
CA ASN A 216 21.39 -12.39 -3.04
C ASN A 216 21.88 -11.09 -3.72
N PHE A 217 20.92 -10.28 -4.15
CA PHE A 217 21.08 -8.98 -4.77
C PHE A 217 21.55 -7.92 -3.77
N ASN A 218 22.53 -7.10 -4.18
CA ASN A 218 22.98 -5.91 -3.46
C ASN A 218 22.47 -4.66 -4.19
N PRO A 219 21.67 -3.78 -3.56
CA PRO A 219 21.11 -2.61 -4.23
C PRO A 219 22.12 -1.48 -4.49
N ILE A 220 23.28 -1.49 -3.84
CA ILE A 220 24.25 -0.38 -3.93
C ILE A 220 25.03 -0.47 -5.24
N ALA A 221 25.02 0.62 -6.01
CA ALA A 221 25.79 0.78 -7.25
C ALA A 221 25.99 2.27 -7.59
N GLU A 222 26.87 2.54 -8.56
CA GLU A 222 27.09 3.87 -9.12
C GLU A 222 25.83 4.46 -9.75
N ARG A 223 25.74 5.81 -9.79
CA ARG A 223 24.55 6.54 -10.28
C ARG A 223 24.05 6.06 -11.65
N ASN A 224 24.95 5.81 -12.60
CA ASN A 224 24.58 5.38 -13.95
C ASN A 224 23.93 3.98 -13.95
N ILE A 225 24.41 3.09 -13.07
CA ILE A 225 23.82 1.77 -12.88
C ILE A 225 22.47 1.88 -12.18
N GLN A 226 22.34 2.77 -11.18
CA GLN A 226 21.05 3.02 -10.52
C GLN A 226 19.97 3.47 -11.51
N ILE A 227 20.28 4.41 -12.39
CA ILE A 227 19.38 4.89 -13.44
C ILE A 227 18.97 3.73 -14.37
N LYS A 228 19.93 2.92 -14.83
CA LYS A 228 19.65 1.74 -15.68
C LYS A 228 18.71 0.75 -14.98
N LYS A 229 18.94 0.45 -13.71
CA LYS A 229 18.07 -0.45 -12.93
C LYS A 229 16.64 0.08 -12.86
N VAL A 230 16.47 1.36 -12.54
CA VAL A 230 15.14 1.98 -12.47
C VAL A 230 14.43 1.91 -13.82
N ILE A 231 15.11 2.26 -14.92
CA ILE A 231 14.51 2.21 -16.27
C ILE A 231 14.08 0.78 -16.62
N ILE A 232 14.98 -0.21 -16.49
CA ILE A 232 14.69 -1.62 -16.82
C ILE A 232 13.55 -2.15 -15.94
N GLY A 233 13.61 -1.86 -14.64
CA GLY A 233 12.59 -2.29 -13.69
C GLY A 233 11.21 -1.69 -13.99
N LEU A 234 11.13 -0.39 -14.31
CA LEU A 234 9.89 0.28 -14.67
C LEU A 234 9.32 -0.23 -16.00
N ILE A 235 10.17 -0.48 -17.01
CA ILE A 235 9.73 -1.05 -18.29
C ILE A 235 9.03 -2.40 -18.06
N GLY A 236 9.61 -3.28 -17.24
CA GLY A 236 8.98 -4.56 -16.95
C GLY A 236 7.68 -4.45 -16.17
N LEU A 237 7.57 -3.50 -15.23
CA LEU A 237 6.30 -3.21 -14.53
C LEU A 237 5.21 -2.78 -15.51
N VAL A 238 5.55 -1.88 -16.44
CA VAL A 238 4.64 -1.39 -17.48
C VAL A 238 4.22 -2.53 -18.41
N ILE A 239 5.15 -3.40 -18.82
CA ILE A 239 4.84 -4.58 -19.64
C ILE A 239 3.86 -5.51 -18.92
N ILE A 240 4.13 -5.86 -17.66
CA ILE A 240 3.23 -6.72 -16.87
C ILE A 240 1.85 -6.08 -16.77
N TYR A 241 1.79 -4.78 -16.46
CA TYR A 241 0.53 -4.06 -16.34
C TYR A 241 -0.29 -4.12 -17.64
N PHE A 242 0.31 -3.80 -18.78
CA PHE A 242 -0.37 -3.81 -20.08
C PHE A 242 -0.78 -5.21 -20.55
N ILE A 243 0.02 -6.24 -20.25
CA ILE A 243 -0.36 -7.63 -20.54
C ILE A 243 -1.68 -7.96 -19.83
N PHE A 244 -1.79 -7.61 -18.55
CA PHE A 244 -2.98 -7.91 -17.75
C PHE A 244 -4.18 -7.05 -18.10
N GLU A 245 -4.01 -5.82 -18.60
CA GLU A 245 -5.12 -5.03 -19.14
C GLU A 245 -5.70 -5.61 -20.45
N LYS A 246 -4.86 -6.22 -21.28
CA LYS A 246 -5.30 -6.83 -22.56
C LYS A 246 -5.92 -8.21 -22.40
N LEU A 247 -5.72 -8.87 -21.26
CA LEU A 247 -6.38 -10.13 -20.95
C LEU A 247 -7.87 -9.83 -20.67
N VAL A 248 -8.71 -9.99 -21.69
CA VAL A 248 -10.18 -9.75 -21.66
C VAL A 248 -10.91 -10.57 -20.58
N ILE A 249 -10.26 -11.56 -19.97
CA ILE A 249 -10.80 -12.37 -18.88
C ILE A 249 -10.59 -11.62 -17.55
N ILE A 250 -11.51 -10.72 -17.22
CA ILE A 250 -11.60 -10.09 -15.88
C ILE A 250 -12.14 -11.14 -14.90
N SER A 251 -11.27 -12.07 -14.51
CA SER A 251 -11.56 -12.99 -13.42
C SER A 251 -10.74 -12.59 -12.20
N LYS A 252 -11.27 -12.90 -11.02
CA LYS A 252 -10.54 -12.75 -9.75
C LYS A 252 -9.17 -13.43 -9.78
N ILE A 253 -9.05 -14.56 -10.49
CA ILE A 253 -7.77 -15.26 -10.69
C ILE A 253 -6.79 -14.39 -11.49
N THR A 254 -7.24 -13.81 -12.60
CA THR A 254 -6.42 -12.91 -13.44
C THR A 254 -5.88 -11.73 -12.61
N GLN A 255 -6.72 -11.16 -11.76
CA GLN A 255 -6.35 -10.08 -10.84
C GLN A 255 -5.34 -10.54 -9.78
N MET A 256 -5.58 -11.68 -9.13
CA MET A 256 -4.63 -12.27 -8.19
C MET A 256 -3.26 -12.50 -8.84
N CYS A 257 -3.24 -13.10 -10.05
CA CYS A 257 -2.03 -13.32 -10.83
C CYS A 257 -1.30 -12.01 -11.16
N LYS A 258 -2.03 -10.95 -11.55
CA LYS A 258 -1.45 -9.63 -11.84
C LYS A 258 -0.63 -9.12 -10.65
N TYR A 259 -1.22 -9.05 -9.47
CA TYR A 259 -0.57 -8.48 -8.29
C TYR A 259 0.55 -9.37 -7.72
N ILE A 260 0.40 -10.70 -7.83
CA ILE A 260 1.50 -11.63 -7.50
C ILE A 260 2.69 -11.39 -8.43
N LEU A 261 2.46 -11.32 -9.74
CA LEU A 261 3.53 -11.14 -10.74
C LEU A 261 4.19 -9.77 -10.67
N LEU A 262 3.44 -8.70 -10.40
CA LEU A 262 4.01 -7.38 -10.17
C LEU A 262 4.99 -7.41 -8.99
N MET A 263 4.62 -8.06 -7.88
CA MET A 263 5.49 -8.15 -6.71
C MET A 263 6.68 -9.07 -6.94
N LEU A 264 6.50 -10.22 -7.61
CA LEU A 264 7.60 -11.10 -8.02
C LEU A 264 8.56 -10.38 -8.97
N TRP A 265 8.06 -9.52 -9.86
CA TRP A 265 8.92 -8.71 -10.72
C TRP A 265 9.80 -7.77 -9.89
N ILE A 266 9.19 -7.05 -8.94
CA ILE A 266 9.88 -6.09 -8.07
C ILE A 266 10.95 -6.77 -7.22
N THR A 267 10.60 -7.88 -6.56
CA THR A 267 11.45 -8.49 -5.54
C THR A 267 12.34 -9.62 -6.03
N LEU A 268 12.06 -10.23 -7.18
CA LEU A 268 12.81 -11.41 -7.65
C LEU A 268 13.37 -11.21 -9.05
N VAL A 269 12.51 -10.97 -10.04
CA VAL A 269 12.91 -11.00 -11.46
C VAL A 269 13.81 -9.81 -11.80
N ALA A 270 13.42 -8.59 -11.47
CA ALA A 270 14.24 -7.41 -11.74
C ALA A 270 15.61 -7.47 -11.02
N PRO A 271 15.69 -7.82 -9.72
CA PRO A 271 16.97 -8.07 -9.04
C PRO A 271 17.87 -9.11 -9.72
N TYR A 272 17.31 -10.21 -10.25
CA TYR A 272 18.06 -11.17 -11.05
C TYR A 272 18.71 -10.51 -12.27
N PHE A 273 17.93 -9.75 -13.03
CA PHE A 273 18.44 -9.02 -14.21
C PHE A 273 19.49 -7.98 -13.82
N PHE A 274 19.28 -7.25 -12.74
CA PHE A 274 20.24 -6.24 -12.27
C PHE A 274 21.58 -6.88 -11.91
N LYS A 275 21.55 -7.96 -11.11
CA LYS A 275 22.76 -8.67 -10.71
C LYS A 275 23.50 -9.27 -11.91
N LYS A 276 22.76 -9.81 -12.89
CA LYS A 276 23.36 -10.51 -14.04
C LYS A 276 23.89 -9.58 -15.13
N TYR A 277 23.22 -8.45 -15.37
CA TYR A 277 23.47 -7.63 -16.56
C TYR A 277 23.83 -6.17 -16.27
N CYS A 278 23.57 -5.65 -15.07
CA CYS A 278 23.82 -4.25 -14.73
C CYS A 278 25.01 -4.05 -13.79
N MET A 279 25.25 -5.00 -12.89
CA MET A 279 26.33 -4.90 -11.91
C MET A 279 27.68 -5.35 -12.50
N PRO A 280 28.78 -4.71 -12.11
CA PRO A 280 30.12 -5.19 -12.45
C PRO A 280 30.36 -6.58 -11.85
N LYS A 281 31.13 -7.41 -12.56
CA LYS A 281 31.50 -8.77 -12.12
C LYS A 281 32.55 -8.75 -11.02
#